data_AF-A0A9D4IQN4-F1
#
_entry.id   AF-A0A9D4IQN4-F1
#
_cell.length_a   1.000
_cell.length_b   1.000
_cell.length_c   1.000
_cell.angle_alpha   90.00
_cell.angle_beta   90.00
_cell.angle_gamma   90.00
#
_symmetry.space_group_name_H-M   'P 1'
#
loop_
_entity.id
_entity.type
_entity.pdbx_description
1 polymer ?
#
loop_
_entity_poly.entity_id
_entity_poly.type
_entity_poly.pdbx_seq_one_letter_code
_entity_poly.pdbx_strand_id
1 'polypeptide(L)'
;MSEVLDDSGAGKETVMERRRTYLWRECMMNIACFEKDSECFHFGSQSEGTTIPGLQSDIDCLHFMNIVNIMRVWEDWEAGMISMMMLHDDITPPQQYLLQVIRNNIPELETSLYEDLLVRTDSGQVLLSAERCKDVMKYQVQEKGKVTIHGPSVSFMYNWDMVSAFPVCKPLPEIQYWIDRCTARHWPPLKLLEAARVVPCFLVPAGHPENVYKREEWRLSLNLIKRMLIFSLKISQLKCYIVLKLINTSLFSNIVGDALTSFHSKTIMF
;
A
#
# COMPACT_ATOMS: atom_id res chain seq x y z
N MET A 1 16.63 1.94 29.09
CA MET A 1 15.88 2.20 27.84
C MET A 1 15.28 0.92 27.25
N SER A 2 16.04 -0.17 27.07
CA SER A 2 15.49 -1.43 26.53
C SER A 2 14.34 -2.01 27.36
N GLU A 3 14.51 -2.08 28.68
CA GLU A 3 13.51 -2.58 29.65
C GLU A 3 12.25 -1.70 29.67
N VAL A 4 12.42 -0.38 29.75
CA VAL A 4 11.31 0.60 29.64
C VAL A 4 10.48 0.40 28.37
N LEU A 5 11.13 0.13 27.23
CA LEU A 5 10.45 -0.17 25.97
C LEU A 5 9.74 -1.53 26.03
N ASP A 6 10.33 -2.53 26.68
CA ASP A 6 9.70 -3.83 26.89
C ASP A 6 8.40 -3.71 27.71
N ASP A 7 8.47 -2.98 28.83
CA ASP A 7 7.32 -2.67 29.69
C ASP A 7 6.23 -1.87 28.95
N SER A 8 6.64 -1.05 27.99
CA SER A 8 5.74 -0.29 27.10
C SER A 8 5.18 -1.15 25.94
N GLY A 9 5.51 -2.44 25.89
CA GLY A 9 4.98 -3.39 24.91
C GLY A 9 5.84 -3.57 23.65
N ALA A 10 7.07 -3.06 23.61
CA ALA A 10 8.05 -3.35 22.54
C ALA A 10 8.90 -4.61 22.83
N GLY A 11 8.48 -5.42 23.79
CA GLY A 11 9.04 -6.74 24.11
C GLY A 11 8.99 -7.69 22.94
N LYS A 12 10.02 -8.54 22.78
CA LYS A 12 10.12 -9.49 21.67
C LYS A 12 8.86 -10.35 21.54
N GLU A 13 8.39 -10.94 22.64
CA GLU A 13 7.20 -11.80 22.65
C GLU A 13 5.94 -11.01 22.32
N THR A 14 5.76 -9.85 22.94
CA THR A 14 4.63 -8.94 22.67
C THR A 14 4.54 -8.53 21.21
N VAL A 15 5.68 -8.14 20.61
CA VAL A 15 5.77 -7.78 19.19
C VAL A 15 5.39 -8.96 18.30
N MET A 16 5.93 -10.15 18.59
CA MET A 16 5.67 -11.35 17.79
C MET A 16 4.20 -11.79 17.87
N GLU A 17 3.59 -11.70 19.06
CA GLU A 17 2.20 -12.06 19.25
C GLU A 17 1.25 -11.09 18.52
N ARG A 18 1.55 -9.79 18.54
CA ARG A 18 0.80 -8.79 17.75
C ARG A 18 0.91 -9.08 16.25
N ARG A 19 2.12 -9.31 15.74
CA ARG A 19 2.34 -9.67 14.33
C ARG A 19 1.51 -10.90 13.93
N ARG A 20 1.56 -11.96 14.76
CA ARG A 20 0.78 -13.18 14.54
C ARG A 20 -0.72 -12.91 14.53
N THR A 21 -1.21 -12.11 15.48
CA THR A 21 -2.63 -11.74 15.57
C THR A 21 -3.11 -11.06 14.30
N TYR A 22 -2.35 -10.11 13.75
CA TYR A 22 -2.73 -9.41 12.52
C TYR A 22 -2.62 -10.30 11.28
N LEU A 23 -1.62 -11.17 11.19
CA LEU A 23 -1.55 -12.18 10.13
C LEU A 23 -2.74 -13.15 10.19
N TRP A 24 -3.14 -13.58 11.39
CA TRP A 24 -4.31 -14.44 11.55
C TRP A 24 -5.61 -13.72 11.17
N ARG A 25 -5.76 -12.44 11.55
CA ARG A 25 -6.89 -11.60 11.12
C ARG A 25 -6.93 -11.44 9.61
N GLU A 26 -5.79 -11.21 8.97
CA GLU A 26 -5.66 -11.16 7.51
C GLU A 26 -6.18 -12.43 6.86
N CYS A 27 -5.69 -13.60 7.30
CA CYS A 27 -6.18 -14.89 6.80
C CYS A 27 -7.70 -15.04 7.01
N MET A 28 -8.21 -14.69 8.20
CA MET A 28 -9.63 -14.80 8.48
C MET A 28 -10.49 -13.88 7.60
N MET A 29 -10.06 -12.64 7.41
CA MET A 29 -10.77 -11.68 6.55
C MET A 29 -10.84 -12.18 5.10
N ASN A 30 -9.72 -12.69 4.57
CA ASN A 30 -9.66 -13.23 3.21
C ASN A 30 -10.50 -14.50 3.04
N ILE A 31 -10.73 -15.28 4.10
CA ILE A 31 -11.59 -16.46 4.05
C ILE A 31 -13.08 -16.12 4.23
N ALA A 32 -13.40 -15.19 5.15
CA ALA A 32 -14.76 -15.01 5.66
C ALA A 32 -15.49 -13.79 5.12
N CYS A 33 -14.77 -12.75 4.70
CA CYS A 33 -15.35 -11.43 4.43
C CYS A 33 -15.17 -10.95 2.98
N PHE A 34 -14.25 -11.55 2.24
CA PHE A 34 -13.98 -11.18 0.87
C PHE A 34 -14.52 -12.24 -0.10
N GLU A 35 -15.02 -11.77 -1.24
CA GLU A 35 -15.42 -12.65 -2.33
C GLU A 35 -14.19 -13.42 -2.83
N LYS A 36 -14.42 -14.54 -3.51
CA LYS A 36 -13.38 -15.43 -4.06
C LYS A 36 -12.28 -14.69 -4.85
N ASP A 37 -12.64 -13.54 -5.40
CA ASP A 37 -11.83 -12.72 -6.29
C ASP A 37 -11.27 -11.46 -5.61
N SER A 38 -11.22 -11.40 -4.28
CA SER A 38 -10.69 -10.27 -3.52
C SER A 38 -9.80 -10.69 -2.37
N GLU A 39 -8.78 -9.87 -2.10
CA GLU A 39 -7.82 -10.09 -1.02
C GLU A 39 -7.53 -8.79 -0.27
N CYS A 40 -7.14 -8.95 0.99
CA CYS A 40 -6.75 -7.87 1.87
C CYS A 40 -5.43 -8.18 2.58
N PHE A 41 -4.62 -7.15 2.76
CA PHE A 41 -3.39 -7.16 3.53
C PHE A 41 -3.42 -6.11 4.64
N HIS A 42 -2.99 -6.49 5.84
CA HIS A 42 -2.82 -5.55 6.96
C HIS A 42 -1.41 -4.95 6.95
N PHE A 43 -1.34 -3.63 7.13
CA PHE A 43 -0.10 -2.86 7.20
C PHE A 43 -0.07 -2.01 8.47
N GLY A 44 0.89 -1.08 8.54
CA GLY A 44 0.93 -0.12 9.62
C GLY A 44 1.58 -0.59 10.90
N SER A 45 1.63 0.32 11.87
CA SER A 45 2.35 0.11 13.13
C SER A 45 1.81 -1.08 13.94
N GLN A 46 0.49 -1.28 13.88
CA GLN A 46 -0.21 -2.37 14.54
C GLN A 46 0.28 -3.75 14.07
N SER A 47 0.19 -4.02 12.75
CA SER A 47 0.61 -5.29 12.17
C SER A 47 2.12 -5.50 12.22
N GLU A 48 2.89 -4.40 12.20
CA GLU A 48 4.35 -4.41 12.35
C GLU A 48 4.82 -4.68 13.79
N GLY A 49 3.92 -4.58 14.77
CA GLY A 49 4.20 -4.73 16.19
C GLY A 49 4.90 -3.53 16.82
N THR A 50 4.84 -2.35 16.20
CA THR A 50 5.55 -1.13 16.65
C THR A 50 4.68 -0.14 17.42
N THR A 51 3.40 -0.49 17.65
CA THR A 51 2.50 0.30 18.49
C THR A 51 2.87 0.17 19.97
N ILE A 52 2.97 1.30 20.66
CA ILE A 52 3.18 1.39 22.12
C ILE A 52 2.37 2.58 22.66
N PRO A 53 2.12 2.68 23.97
CA PRO A 53 1.53 3.88 24.55
C PRO A 53 2.26 5.15 24.11
N GLY A 54 1.50 6.18 23.70
CA GLY A 54 2.06 7.42 23.14
C GLY A 54 2.24 7.41 21.62
N LEU A 55 2.17 6.25 20.96
CA LEU A 55 2.03 6.15 19.51
C LEU A 55 0.60 5.71 19.17
N GLN A 56 -0.24 6.67 18.76
CA GLN A 56 -1.53 6.32 18.16
C GLN A 56 -1.30 5.54 16.87
N SER A 57 -2.07 4.46 16.67
CA SER A 57 -2.04 3.71 15.42
C SER A 57 -3.43 3.27 15.04
N ASP A 58 -3.79 3.71 13.85
CA ASP A 58 -4.78 3.17 12.94
C ASP A 58 -4.50 1.72 12.55
N ILE A 59 -5.53 1.10 11.98
CA ILE A 59 -5.50 -0.20 11.33
C ILE A 59 -5.46 0.06 9.82
N ASP A 60 -4.28 -0.04 9.25
CA ASP A 60 -4.08 0.08 7.80
C ASP A 60 -4.40 -1.22 7.08
N CYS A 61 -5.28 -1.16 6.10
CA CYS A 61 -5.70 -2.27 5.26
C CYS A 61 -5.52 -1.88 3.80
N LEU A 62 -4.93 -2.76 3.00
CA LEU A 62 -4.95 -2.66 1.54
C LEU A 62 -5.85 -3.76 1.02
N HIS A 63 -6.81 -3.40 0.19
CA HIS A 63 -7.73 -4.32 -0.46
C HIS A 63 -7.59 -4.21 -1.98
N PHE A 64 -7.66 -5.35 -2.66
CA PHE A 64 -7.57 -5.41 -4.11
C PHE A 64 -8.40 -6.56 -4.66
N MET A 65 -8.77 -6.44 -5.94
CA MET A 65 -9.46 -7.50 -6.66
C MET A 65 -8.47 -8.27 -7.53
N ASN A 66 -8.57 -9.60 -7.51
CA ASN A 66 -7.73 -10.54 -8.25
C ASN A 66 -8.15 -10.71 -9.71
N ILE A 67 -9.18 -9.98 -10.17
CA ILE A 67 -9.69 -10.02 -11.55
C ILE A 67 -9.08 -8.94 -12.45
N VAL A 68 -8.19 -8.10 -11.92
CA VAL A 68 -7.55 -7.01 -12.67
C VAL A 68 -6.10 -7.37 -12.97
N ASN A 69 -5.75 -7.34 -14.25
CA ASN A 69 -4.39 -7.50 -14.74
C ASN A 69 -3.81 -6.15 -15.18
N ILE A 70 -2.78 -5.70 -14.47
CA ILE A 70 -2.01 -4.50 -14.83
C ILE A 70 -0.85 -4.89 -15.76
N MET A 71 -0.99 -4.52 -17.02
CA MET A 71 -0.02 -4.79 -18.08
C MET A 71 0.95 -3.62 -18.23
N ARG A 72 2.22 -3.92 -18.50
CA ARG A 72 3.24 -2.92 -18.90
C ARG A 72 3.55 -3.00 -20.38
N VAL A 73 3.44 -4.21 -20.92
CA VAL A 73 3.57 -4.54 -22.33
C VAL A 73 2.43 -5.48 -22.73
N TRP A 74 2.18 -5.62 -24.03
CA TRP A 74 1.06 -6.44 -24.52
C TRP A 74 1.22 -7.94 -24.22
N GLU A 75 2.46 -8.39 -24.07
CA GLU A 75 2.83 -9.75 -23.68
C GLU A 75 2.45 -10.06 -22.22
N ASP A 76 2.05 -9.05 -21.45
CA ASP A 76 1.52 -9.23 -20.09
C ASP A 76 0.03 -9.59 -20.08
N TRP A 77 -0.63 -9.65 -21.24
CA TRP A 77 -2.05 -9.97 -21.32
C TRP A 77 -2.38 -11.36 -20.79
N GLU A 78 -3.51 -11.45 -20.06
CA GLU A 78 -4.01 -12.67 -19.46
C GLU A 78 -5.50 -12.84 -19.78
N ALA A 79 -5.86 -14.03 -20.27
CA ALA A 79 -7.24 -14.34 -20.62
C ALA A 79 -8.14 -14.42 -19.38
N GLY A 80 -9.34 -13.84 -19.47
CA GLY A 80 -10.33 -13.83 -18.39
C GLY A 80 -10.14 -12.73 -17.35
N MET A 81 -9.12 -11.87 -17.50
CA MET A 81 -8.85 -10.75 -16.61
C MET A 81 -9.26 -9.41 -17.23
N ILE A 82 -9.69 -8.46 -16.40
CA ILE A 82 -9.85 -7.05 -16.77
C ILE A 82 -8.45 -6.46 -16.97
N SER A 83 -8.12 -6.14 -18.21
CA SER A 83 -6.78 -5.67 -18.57
C SER A 83 -6.67 -4.15 -18.56
N MET A 84 -5.68 -3.62 -17.85
CA MET A 84 -5.33 -2.20 -17.85
C MET A 84 -3.86 -2.03 -18.21
N MET A 85 -3.55 -1.07 -19.08
CA MET A 85 -2.18 -0.71 -19.44
C MET A 85 -1.66 0.36 -18.49
N MET A 86 -0.52 0.07 -17.88
CA MET A 86 0.25 0.97 -17.04
C MET A 86 1.06 1.91 -17.94
N LEU A 87 0.66 3.17 -17.96
CA LEU A 87 1.33 4.22 -18.70
C LEU A 87 2.25 4.99 -17.76
N HIS A 88 3.44 5.28 -18.26
CA HIS A 88 4.41 6.18 -17.64
C HIS A 88 4.87 7.15 -18.73
N ASP A 89 4.65 8.45 -18.52
CA ASP A 89 5.18 9.47 -19.42
C ASP A 89 6.38 10.19 -18.77
N ASP A 90 7.13 10.95 -19.57
CA ASP A 90 8.32 11.69 -19.09
C ASP A 90 7.97 12.84 -18.13
N ILE A 91 6.70 13.21 -18.04
CA ILE A 91 6.18 14.32 -17.23
C ILE A 91 5.70 13.81 -15.86
N THR A 92 5.40 12.52 -15.77
CA THR A 92 4.89 11.85 -14.59
C THR A 92 6.01 11.74 -13.55
N PRO A 93 5.78 12.22 -12.31
CA PRO A 93 6.76 12.09 -11.25
C PRO A 93 7.15 10.63 -11.01
N PRO A 94 8.38 10.35 -10.54
CA PRO A 94 8.82 8.99 -10.30
C PRO A 94 7.80 8.21 -9.45
N GLN A 95 7.51 6.96 -9.85
CA GLN A 95 6.56 6.06 -9.18
C GLN A 95 5.08 6.45 -9.29
N GLN A 96 4.74 7.40 -10.16
CA GLN A 96 3.36 7.70 -10.55
C GLN A 96 3.07 7.11 -11.93
N TYR A 97 1.83 6.70 -12.16
CA TYR A 97 1.41 6.02 -13.38
C TYR A 97 -0.04 6.37 -13.71
N LEU A 98 -0.37 6.39 -15.00
CA LEU A 98 -1.75 6.41 -15.47
C LEU A 98 -2.18 4.99 -15.82
N LEU A 99 -3.46 4.67 -15.63
CA LEU A 99 -4.03 3.38 -15.98
C LEU A 99 -5.00 3.52 -17.14
N GLN A 100 -4.61 3.04 -18.32
CA GLN A 100 -5.48 3.02 -19.50
C GLN A 100 -6.25 1.71 -19.58
N VAL A 101 -7.57 1.80 -19.67
CA VAL A 101 -8.44 0.63 -19.78
C VAL A 101 -8.49 0.12 -21.23
N ILE A 102 -8.26 -1.18 -21.42
CA ILE A 102 -8.22 -1.82 -22.74
C ILE A 102 -9.59 -2.42 -23.07
N ARG A 103 -10.41 -1.66 -23.82
CA ARG A 103 -11.83 -1.99 -24.07
C ARG A 103 -12.10 -3.24 -24.91
N ASN A 104 -11.18 -3.64 -25.80
CA ASN A 104 -11.45 -4.75 -26.74
C ASN A 104 -11.44 -6.15 -26.10
N ASN A 105 -11.01 -6.27 -24.84
CA ASN A 105 -10.91 -7.55 -24.09
C ASN A 105 -11.65 -7.51 -22.75
N ILE A 106 -12.50 -6.51 -22.48
CA ILE A 106 -13.33 -6.51 -21.28
C ILE A 106 -14.46 -7.51 -21.58
N PRO A 107 -14.58 -8.64 -20.85
CA PRO A 107 -15.83 -9.42 -20.88
C PRO A 107 -16.98 -8.44 -20.65
N GLU A 108 -18.19 -8.66 -21.16
CA GLU A 108 -19.35 -7.84 -20.80
C GLU A 108 -19.63 -7.96 -19.28
N LEU A 109 -18.79 -7.33 -18.45
CA LEU A 109 -18.99 -7.08 -17.04
C LEU A 109 -20.09 -6.04 -17.00
N GLU A 110 -21.18 -6.34 -16.28
CA GLU A 110 -22.31 -5.43 -16.07
C GLU A 110 -21.79 -4.01 -15.82
N THR A 111 -22.04 -3.16 -16.81
CA THR A 111 -21.12 -2.11 -17.25
C THR A 111 -21.26 -0.78 -16.49
N SER A 112 -21.90 -0.77 -15.31
CA SER A 112 -22.22 0.50 -14.63
C SER A 112 -21.11 0.99 -13.69
N LEU A 113 -20.52 0.11 -12.87
CA LEU A 113 -19.59 0.51 -11.82
C LEU A 113 -18.24 1.01 -12.34
N TYR A 114 -17.76 0.48 -13.46
CA TYR A 114 -16.51 0.93 -14.06
C TYR A 114 -16.69 2.21 -14.86
N GLU A 115 -17.81 2.41 -15.56
CA GLU A 115 -18.01 3.61 -16.39
C GLU A 115 -17.88 4.90 -15.61
N ASP A 116 -18.42 4.93 -14.39
CA ASP A 116 -18.29 6.06 -13.49
C ASP A 116 -16.84 6.34 -13.09
N LEU A 117 -15.96 5.33 -13.11
CA LEU A 117 -14.54 5.49 -12.78
C LEU A 117 -13.69 5.99 -13.97
N LEU A 118 -14.22 6.00 -15.20
CA LEU A 118 -13.44 6.29 -16.40
C LEU A 118 -13.46 7.77 -16.79
N VAL A 119 -12.30 8.27 -17.22
CA VAL A 119 -12.11 9.61 -17.77
C VAL A 119 -11.60 9.48 -19.20
N ARG A 120 -12.20 10.22 -20.12
CA ARG A 120 -11.70 10.35 -21.49
C ARG A 120 -10.78 11.56 -21.59
N THR A 121 -9.57 11.37 -22.10
CA THR A 121 -8.64 12.47 -22.39
C THR A 121 -8.95 13.10 -23.75
N ASP A 122 -8.40 14.28 -24.00
CA ASP A 122 -8.47 14.95 -25.30
C ASP A 122 -7.84 14.13 -26.43
N SER A 123 -6.84 13.29 -26.10
CA SER A 123 -6.22 12.33 -27.03
C SER A 123 -7.10 11.11 -27.34
N GLY A 124 -8.28 10.99 -26.72
CA GLY A 124 -9.20 9.86 -26.89
C GLY A 124 -8.87 8.63 -26.06
N GLN A 125 -7.84 8.68 -25.20
CA GLN A 125 -7.53 7.61 -24.27
C GLN A 125 -8.60 7.54 -23.17
N VAL A 126 -8.78 6.35 -22.61
CA VAL A 126 -9.73 6.09 -21.52
C VAL A 126 -8.93 5.68 -20.30
N LEU A 127 -8.85 6.58 -19.33
CA LEU A 127 -8.08 6.40 -18.11
C LEU A 127 -8.99 6.03 -16.93
N LEU A 128 -8.47 5.27 -15.99
CA LEU A 128 -9.12 5.00 -14.71
C LEU A 128 -8.76 6.10 -13.70
N SER A 129 -9.78 6.78 -13.17
CA SER A 129 -9.58 7.85 -12.19
C SER A 129 -9.35 7.30 -10.78
N ALA A 130 -8.19 7.63 -10.22
CA ALA A 130 -7.86 7.37 -8.82
C ALA A 130 -8.77 8.12 -7.85
N GLU A 131 -9.13 9.37 -8.15
CA GLU A 131 -10.06 10.17 -7.34
C GLU A 131 -11.44 9.52 -7.27
N ARG A 132 -12.01 9.15 -8.43
CA ARG A 132 -13.34 8.50 -8.46
C ARG A 132 -13.33 7.12 -7.79
N CYS A 133 -12.23 6.39 -7.85
CA CYS A 133 -12.08 5.13 -7.11
C CYS A 133 -12.20 5.35 -5.60
N LYS A 134 -11.60 6.42 -5.06
CA LYS A 134 -11.75 6.79 -3.64
C LYS A 134 -13.17 7.21 -3.31
N ASP A 135 -13.85 7.92 -4.21
CA ASP A 135 -15.25 8.33 -3.99
C ASP A 135 -16.21 7.14 -3.94
N VAL A 136 -16.06 6.16 -4.84
CA VAL A 136 -16.82 4.91 -4.80
C VAL A 136 -16.56 4.16 -3.49
N MET A 137 -15.29 4.03 -3.10
CA MET A 137 -14.92 3.38 -1.85
C MET A 137 -15.53 4.09 -0.63
N LYS A 138 -15.49 5.42 -0.61
CA LYS A 138 -16.13 6.24 0.42
C LYS A 138 -17.63 5.99 0.48
N TYR A 139 -18.32 5.96 -0.66
CA TYR A 139 -19.75 5.67 -0.74
C TYR A 139 -20.09 4.29 -0.15
N GLN A 140 -19.31 3.27 -0.50
CA GLN A 140 -19.49 1.89 -0.01
C GLN A 140 -19.37 1.75 1.52
N VAL A 141 -18.61 2.62 2.18
CA VAL A 141 -18.40 2.58 3.65
C VAL A 141 -19.14 3.69 4.39
N GLN A 142 -19.91 4.53 3.70
CA GLN A 142 -20.58 5.69 4.28
C GLN A 142 -21.62 5.29 5.34
N GLU A 143 -22.30 4.16 5.16
CA GLU A 143 -23.27 3.64 6.13
C GLU A 143 -22.62 3.21 7.46
N LYS A 144 -21.29 3.03 7.48
CA LYS A 144 -20.51 2.62 8.67
C LYS A 144 -20.12 3.78 9.58
N GLY A 145 -20.56 5.01 9.28
CA GLY A 145 -20.38 6.19 10.13
C GLY A 145 -19.62 7.32 9.44
N LYS A 146 -18.87 8.11 10.22
CA LYS A 146 -18.06 9.21 9.67
C LYS A 146 -16.92 8.64 8.81
N VAL A 147 -16.88 9.06 7.55
CA VAL A 147 -15.84 8.67 6.59
C VAL A 147 -15.02 9.89 6.19
N THR A 148 -13.70 9.74 6.18
CA THR A 148 -12.76 10.76 5.68
C THR A 148 -11.82 10.15 4.65
N ILE A 149 -11.27 10.98 3.77
CA ILE A 149 -10.28 10.56 2.77
C ILE A 149 -8.94 11.21 3.13
N HIS A 150 -7.88 10.41 3.25
CA HIS A 150 -6.53 10.87 3.57
C HIS A 150 -5.51 10.24 2.61
N GLY A 151 -4.99 11.02 1.66
CA GLY A 151 -4.09 10.48 0.63
C GLY A 151 -4.77 9.36 -0.17
N PRO A 152 -4.22 8.12 -0.18
CA PRO A 152 -4.85 6.96 -0.80
C PRO A 152 -5.92 6.26 0.06
N SER A 153 -6.03 6.57 1.36
CA SER A 153 -6.91 5.85 2.28
C SER A 153 -8.29 6.50 2.40
N VAL A 154 -9.28 5.62 2.62
CA VAL A 154 -10.60 5.96 3.12
C VAL A 154 -10.65 5.50 4.57
N SER A 155 -10.73 6.45 5.49
CA SER A 155 -10.78 6.21 6.92
C SER A 155 -12.23 6.11 7.41
N PHE A 156 -12.57 5.04 8.12
CA PHE A 156 -13.89 4.82 8.71
C PHE A 156 -13.78 4.06 10.04
N MET A 157 -14.92 3.84 10.74
CA MET A 157 -14.97 3.08 12.01
C MET A 157 -13.87 3.50 13.02
N TYR A 158 -13.76 4.81 13.27
CA TYR A 158 -12.86 5.48 14.21
C TYR A 158 -11.34 5.34 14.00
N ASN A 159 -10.85 4.29 13.33
CA ASN A 159 -9.41 4.08 13.12
C ASN A 159 -9.06 3.06 12.01
N TRP A 160 -9.98 2.75 11.10
CA TRP A 160 -9.72 1.85 9.98
C TRP A 160 -9.40 2.64 8.73
N ASP A 161 -8.18 2.49 8.22
CA ASP A 161 -7.71 3.11 7.00
C ASP A 161 -7.66 2.05 5.90
N MET A 162 -8.57 2.16 4.93
CA MET A 162 -8.65 1.21 3.82
C MET A 162 -8.20 1.84 2.52
N VAL A 163 -7.29 1.16 1.83
CA VAL A 163 -6.77 1.56 0.53
C VAL A 163 -7.22 0.53 -0.50
N SER A 164 -7.97 0.97 -1.52
CA SER A 164 -8.21 0.16 -2.72
C SER A 164 -6.97 0.19 -3.62
N ALA A 165 -6.58 -0.95 -4.16
CA ALA A 165 -5.35 -1.08 -4.93
C ALA A 165 -5.48 -2.07 -6.09
N PHE A 166 -4.53 -2.00 -7.02
CA PHE A 166 -4.37 -2.99 -8.07
C PHE A 166 -3.01 -3.67 -7.98
N PRO A 167 -2.96 -5.02 -8.04
CA PRO A 167 -1.69 -5.73 -7.98
C PRO A 167 -0.93 -5.57 -9.31
N VAL A 168 0.39 -5.41 -9.18
CA VAL A 168 1.34 -5.46 -10.29
C VAL A 168 2.14 -6.75 -10.12
N CYS A 169 1.75 -7.77 -10.89
CA CYS A 169 2.23 -9.15 -10.71
C CYS A 169 3.62 -9.41 -11.29
N LYS A 170 4.15 -8.51 -12.13
CA LYS A 170 5.47 -8.67 -12.76
C LYS A 170 6.54 -7.80 -12.09
N PRO A 171 7.78 -8.30 -11.97
CA PRO A 171 8.87 -7.55 -11.36
C PRO A 171 9.09 -6.21 -12.06
N LEU A 172 9.10 -5.14 -11.28
CA LEU A 172 9.44 -3.81 -11.76
C LEU A 172 10.97 -3.66 -11.82
N PRO A 173 11.55 -3.03 -12.86
CA PRO A 173 12.99 -2.78 -12.95
C PRO A 173 13.56 -2.08 -11.71
N GLU A 174 12.77 -1.20 -11.09
CA GLU A 174 13.08 -0.48 -9.86
C GLU A 174 13.32 -1.44 -8.69
N ILE A 175 12.56 -2.54 -8.61
CA ILE A 175 12.73 -3.58 -7.58
C ILE A 175 14.02 -4.35 -7.85
N GLN A 176 14.29 -4.70 -9.11
CA GLN A 176 15.53 -5.41 -9.45
C GLN A 176 16.76 -4.56 -9.12
N TYR A 177 16.75 -3.26 -9.46
CA TYR A 177 17.81 -2.33 -9.09
C TYR A 177 18.00 -2.25 -7.57
N TRP A 178 16.91 -2.18 -6.81
CA TRP A 178 16.98 -2.22 -5.35
C TRP A 178 17.60 -3.52 -4.83
N ILE A 179 17.19 -4.68 -5.37
CA ILE A 179 17.73 -5.99 -5.03
C ILE A 179 19.24 -6.07 -5.31
N ASP A 180 19.69 -5.59 -6.46
CA ASP A 180 21.10 -5.63 -6.84
C ASP A 180 21.96 -4.81 -5.87
N ARG A 181 21.49 -3.60 -5.50
CA ARG A 181 22.17 -2.78 -4.47
C ARG A 181 22.20 -3.46 -3.10
N CYS A 182 21.09 -4.07 -2.68
CA CYS A 182 21.00 -4.76 -1.40
C CYS A 182 21.88 -6.01 -1.36
N THR A 183 21.96 -6.74 -2.46
CA THR A 183 22.83 -7.92 -2.62
C THR A 183 24.29 -7.53 -2.41
N ALA A 184 24.75 -6.42 -3.02
CA ALA A 184 26.11 -5.91 -2.82
C ALA A 184 26.39 -5.53 -1.35
N ARG A 185 25.38 -5.09 -0.61
CA ARG A 185 25.47 -4.70 0.81
C ARG A 185 25.23 -5.85 1.79
N HIS A 186 24.92 -7.04 1.30
CA HIS A 186 24.61 -8.23 2.11
C HIS A 186 23.49 -7.99 3.14
N TRP A 187 22.56 -7.09 2.83
CA TRP A 187 21.40 -6.81 3.66
C TRP A 187 20.24 -6.30 2.79
N PRO A 188 18.99 -6.78 3.01
CA PRO A 188 18.54 -7.80 3.96
C PRO A 188 19.01 -9.24 3.63
N PRO A 189 18.64 -10.27 4.42
CA PRO A 189 18.97 -11.66 4.10
C PRO A 189 18.51 -12.07 2.70
N LEU A 190 19.31 -12.88 2.00
CA LEU A 190 19.02 -13.30 0.61
C LEU A 190 17.61 -13.88 0.43
N LYS A 191 17.11 -14.67 1.40
CA LYS A 191 15.74 -15.21 1.37
C LYS A 191 14.67 -14.11 1.24
N LEU A 192 14.89 -12.95 1.87
CA LEU A 192 13.98 -11.81 1.74
C LEU A 192 14.09 -11.18 0.35
N LEU A 193 15.30 -11.06 -0.20
CA LEU A 193 15.51 -10.55 -1.56
C LEU A 193 14.84 -11.44 -2.61
N GLU A 194 14.95 -12.77 -2.48
CA GLU A 194 14.24 -13.71 -3.35
C GLU A 194 12.72 -13.57 -3.25
N ALA A 195 12.20 -13.47 -2.03
CA ALA A 195 10.78 -13.26 -1.83
C ALA A 195 10.30 -11.88 -2.35
N ALA A 196 11.15 -10.85 -2.29
CA ALA A 196 10.86 -9.53 -2.85
C ALA A 196 10.73 -9.53 -4.39
N ARG A 197 11.26 -10.53 -5.09
CA ARG A 197 11.09 -10.67 -6.55
C ARG A 197 9.70 -11.13 -6.97
N VAL A 198 9.02 -11.86 -6.10
CA VAL A 198 7.77 -12.57 -6.44
C VAL A 198 6.55 -12.03 -5.70
N VAL A 199 6.77 -11.24 -4.64
CA VAL A 199 5.69 -10.60 -3.91
C VAL A 199 5.04 -9.49 -4.75
N PRO A 200 3.70 -9.37 -4.79
CA PRO A 200 3.06 -8.36 -5.58
C PRO A 200 3.41 -6.95 -5.07
N CYS A 201 3.56 -6.05 -6.03
CA CYS A 201 3.51 -4.62 -5.76
C CYS A 201 2.11 -4.10 -6.07
N PHE A 202 1.80 -2.88 -5.62
CA PHE A 202 0.44 -2.35 -5.77
C PHE A 202 0.45 -0.95 -6.36
N LEU A 203 -0.54 -0.63 -7.16
CA LEU A 203 -0.90 0.73 -7.53
C LEU A 203 -2.02 1.20 -6.60
N VAL A 204 -1.81 2.36 -5.95
CA VAL A 204 -2.76 2.95 -5.00
C VAL A 204 -3.21 4.35 -5.45
N PRO A 205 -4.42 4.81 -5.12
CA PRO A 205 -5.01 6.03 -5.67
C PRO A 205 -4.44 7.30 -5.00
N ALA A 206 -3.21 7.67 -5.36
CA ALA A 206 -2.48 8.79 -4.78
C ALA A 206 -1.68 9.57 -5.84
N GLY A 207 -2.34 10.44 -6.59
CA GLY A 207 -1.67 11.31 -7.54
C GLY A 207 -0.78 12.37 -6.89
N HIS A 208 0.15 12.87 -7.69
CA HIS A 208 1.10 13.88 -7.29
C HIS A 208 0.45 15.27 -7.25
N PRO A 209 0.57 16.05 -6.17
CA PRO A 209 -0.16 17.32 -6.01
C PRO A 209 0.02 18.33 -7.16
N GLU A 210 1.21 18.35 -7.75
CA GLU A 210 1.62 19.28 -8.81
C GLU A 210 1.39 18.76 -10.24
N ASN A 211 0.95 17.52 -10.43
CA ASN A 211 0.69 17.00 -11.79
C ASN A 211 -0.69 17.44 -12.29
N VAL A 212 -0.79 17.71 -13.59
CA VAL A 212 -2.06 17.96 -14.28
C VAL A 212 -3.02 16.77 -14.19
N TYR A 213 -2.50 15.54 -14.16
CA TYR A 213 -3.28 14.30 -14.05
C TYR A 213 -3.43 13.77 -12.62
N LYS A 214 -3.25 14.60 -11.60
CA LYS A 214 -3.27 14.16 -10.18
C LYS A 214 -4.52 13.39 -9.72
N ARG A 215 -5.62 13.50 -10.46
CA ARG A 215 -6.88 12.78 -10.15
C ARG A 215 -6.95 11.41 -10.83
N GLU A 216 -6.16 11.20 -11.87
CA GLU A 216 -6.06 9.99 -12.67
C GLU A 216 -4.80 9.17 -12.33
N GLU A 217 -3.84 9.77 -11.64
CA GLU A 217 -2.59 9.14 -11.25
C GLU A 217 -2.72 8.13 -10.12
N TRP A 218 -1.98 7.04 -10.29
CA TRP A 218 -1.81 5.94 -9.34
C TRP A 218 -0.35 5.85 -8.93
N ARG A 219 -0.11 5.69 -7.63
CA ARG A 219 1.24 5.60 -7.06
C ARG A 219 1.62 4.16 -6.81
N LEU A 220 2.86 3.79 -7.15
CA LEU A 220 3.43 2.51 -6.76
C LEU A 220 3.62 2.41 -5.24
N SER A 221 3.18 1.30 -4.69
CA SER A 221 3.27 0.93 -3.29
C SER A 221 4.01 -0.39 -3.14
N LEU A 222 5.13 -0.33 -2.41
CA LEU A 222 5.98 -1.47 -2.07
C LEU A 222 5.71 -1.97 -0.63
N ASN A 223 4.48 -1.82 -0.14
CA ASN A 223 4.16 -2.04 1.27
C ASN A 223 4.40 -3.48 1.74
N LEU A 224 4.19 -4.50 0.89
CA LEU A 224 4.54 -5.88 1.27
C LEU A 224 6.04 -6.07 1.45
N ILE A 225 6.88 -5.55 0.54
CA ILE A 225 8.33 -5.58 0.68
C ILE A 225 8.75 -4.85 1.97
N LYS A 226 8.19 -3.67 2.23
CA LYS A 226 8.45 -2.91 3.47
C LYS A 226 8.04 -3.68 4.72
N ARG A 227 6.89 -4.36 4.71
CA ARG A 227 6.42 -5.22 5.79
C ARG A 227 7.39 -6.35 6.05
N MET A 228 7.86 -7.03 4.99
CA MET A 228 8.87 -8.07 5.08
C MET A 228 10.19 -7.55 5.67
N LEU A 229 10.62 -6.36 5.26
CA LEU A 229 11.82 -5.70 5.82
C LEU A 229 11.65 -5.45 7.32
N ILE A 230 10.53 -4.86 7.77
CA ILE A 230 10.23 -4.67 9.19
C ILE A 230 10.21 -6.01 9.95
N PHE A 231 9.67 -7.05 9.34
CA PHE A 231 9.57 -8.37 9.96
C PHE A 231 10.94 -9.03 10.11
N SER A 232 11.89 -8.70 9.24
CA SER A 232 13.27 -9.19 9.29
C SER A 232 14.18 -8.47 10.30
N LEU A 233 13.74 -7.32 10.85
CA LEU A 233 14.52 -6.57 11.82
C LEU A 233 14.72 -7.36 13.11
N LYS A 234 15.95 -7.30 13.64
CA LYS A 234 16.23 -7.74 15.01
C LYS A 234 15.46 -6.87 15.98
N ILE A 235 15.13 -7.41 17.15
CA ILE A 235 14.36 -6.67 18.17
C ILE A 235 15.04 -5.35 18.58
N SER A 236 16.37 -5.30 18.63
CA SER A 236 17.11 -4.06 18.89
C SER A 236 16.91 -3.01 17.80
N GLN A 237 16.97 -3.41 16.52
CA GLN A 237 16.71 -2.52 15.38
C GLN A 237 15.26 -2.01 15.39
N LEU A 238 14.31 -2.89 15.71
CA LEU A 238 12.91 -2.53 15.83
C LEU A 238 12.68 -1.52 16.97
N LYS A 239 13.35 -1.69 18.11
CA LYS A 239 13.31 -0.72 19.22
C LYS A 239 13.89 0.63 18.82
N CYS A 240 15.00 0.65 18.07
CA CYS A 240 15.54 1.89 17.50
C CYS A 240 14.52 2.59 16.60
N TYR A 241 13.82 1.83 15.74
CA TYR A 241 12.74 2.38 14.92
C TYR A 241 11.59 2.97 15.76
N ILE A 242 11.17 2.29 16.83
CA ILE A 242 10.13 2.78 17.75
C ILE A 242 10.58 4.09 18.42
N VAL A 243 11.83 4.18 18.88
CA VAL A 243 12.38 5.41 19.46
C VAL A 243 12.40 6.54 18.43
N LEU A 244 12.79 6.25 17.19
CA LEU A 244 12.77 7.25 16.10
C LEU A 244 11.35 7.75 15.82
N LYS A 245 10.34 6.87 15.86
CA LYS A 245 8.93 7.27 15.75
C LYS A 245 8.49 8.13 16.92
N LEU A 246 8.84 7.77 18.16
CA LEU A 246 8.53 8.58 19.34
C LEU A 246 9.14 9.97 19.23
N ILE A 247 10.41 10.07 18.83
CA ILE A 247 11.07 11.36 18.58
C ILE A 247 10.28 12.16 17.54
N ASN A 248 9.89 11.55 16.43
CA ASN A 248 9.09 12.21 15.40
C ASN A 248 7.73 12.71 15.93
N THR A 249 6.97 11.83 16.58
CA THR A 249 5.63 12.12 17.08
C THR A 249 5.64 13.08 18.27
N SER A 250 6.65 13.04 19.15
CA SER A 250 6.68 13.84 20.37
C SER A 250 7.42 15.17 20.22
N LEU A 251 8.46 15.24 19.37
CA LEU A 251 9.27 16.45 19.23
C LEU A 251 8.95 17.24 17.96
N PHE A 252 8.73 16.56 16.83
CA PHE A 252 8.66 17.23 15.53
C PHE A 252 7.23 17.48 15.04
N SER A 253 6.26 16.63 15.38
CA SER A 253 4.87 16.74 14.90
C SER A 253 4.25 18.12 15.16
N ASN A 254 4.50 18.72 16.32
CA ASN A 254 4.00 20.06 16.67
C ASN A 254 4.72 21.20 15.93
N ILE A 255 5.89 20.94 15.34
CA ILE A 255 6.72 21.94 14.66
C ILE A 255 6.46 21.92 13.16
N VAL A 256 6.39 20.72 12.55
CA VAL A 256 6.32 20.54 11.09
C VAL A 256 5.02 19.88 10.62
N GLY A 257 4.09 19.57 11.53
CA GLY A 257 2.83 18.91 11.20
C GLY A 257 3.04 17.58 10.50
N ASP A 258 2.27 17.35 9.44
CA ASP A 258 2.29 16.11 8.65
C ASP A 258 3.42 16.05 7.61
N ALA A 259 4.30 17.06 7.55
CA ALA A 259 5.43 17.05 6.63
C ALA A 259 6.42 15.91 6.96
N LEU A 260 6.58 15.56 8.25
CA LEU A 260 7.38 14.42 8.69
C LEU A 260 6.48 13.32 9.26
N THR A 261 6.16 12.34 8.43
CA THR A 261 5.40 11.15 8.83
C THR A 261 6.30 9.97 9.28
N SER A 262 5.68 8.96 9.89
CA SER A 262 6.35 7.69 10.26
C SER A 262 6.96 6.94 9.08
N PHE A 263 6.53 7.25 7.85
CA PHE A 263 7.12 6.77 6.61
C PHE A 263 8.57 7.24 6.46
N HIS A 264 8.87 8.50 6.78
CA HIS A 264 10.24 9.03 6.71
C HIS A 264 11.14 8.32 7.72
N SER A 265 10.65 8.13 8.96
CA SER A 265 11.37 7.35 9.98
C SER A 265 11.67 5.92 9.51
N LYS A 266 10.73 5.30 8.80
CA LYS A 266 10.90 3.95 8.25
C LYS A 266 11.92 3.92 7.12
N THR A 267 11.86 4.90 6.22
CA THR A 267 12.82 5.05 5.12
C THR A 267 14.24 5.30 5.63
N ILE A 268 14.44 6.10 6.68
CA ILE A 268 15.75 6.33 7.29
C ILE A 268 16.33 5.04 7.90
N MET A 269 15.47 4.15 8.41
CA MET A 269 15.89 2.88 8.99
C MET A 269 16.29 1.83 7.93
N PHE A 270 15.90 2.00 6.67
CA PHE A 270 16.17 1.06 5.57
C PHE A 270 17.33 1.52 4.69
#